data_AF-A0A246GED8-F1
#
_entry.id   AF-A0A246GED8-F1
#
_cell.length_a   1.000
_cell.length_b   1.000
_cell.length_c   1.000
_cell.angle_alpha   90.00
_cell.angle_beta   90.00
_cell.angle_gamma   90.00
#
_symmetry.space_group_name_H-M   'P 1'
#
loop_
_entity.id
_entity.type
_entity.pdbx_description
1 polymer ?
#
loop_
_entity_poly.entity_id
_entity_poly.type
_entity_poly.pdbx_seq_one_letter_code
_entity_poly.pdbx_strand_id
1 'polypeptide(L)'
;MSEKIAKEAEKIANDVVIMNSYKDFYENKGYFLTKNGGLANAKRKPLHFPSTANGFSKKWMDSSWFVLTQRKYLLLLAKFDKDKKVTDSDYSALKKAYDKWESGYYVVFYGEDAKWSCNLFVGESLFMAGYDILSNGKYLSARQIWNGEKLKSVKKENVQRGDIVAFGGTHVEIVTQVRRGQLFEDDEFCSRGAGRGATGNGTEKCDADTWWGSREIDNDNIKFFRP
;
A
#
# COMPACT_ATOMS: atom_id res chain seq x y z
N MET A 1 17.65 12.69 -1.57
CA MET A 1 17.11 11.33 -1.83
C MET A 1 16.06 10.96 -0.79
N SER A 2 16.37 10.89 0.50
CA SER A 2 15.37 10.64 1.56
C SER A 2 14.21 11.65 1.55
N GLU A 3 14.47 12.96 1.36
CA GLU A 3 13.40 13.96 1.29
C GLU A 3 12.33 13.67 0.20
N LYS A 4 12.73 13.04 -0.92
CA LYS A 4 11.77 12.66 -1.96
C LYS A 4 10.83 11.57 -1.45
N ILE A 5 11.35 10.58 -0.72
CA ILE A 5 10.55 9.50 -0.11
C ILE A 5 9.52 10.09 0.86
N ALA A 6 9.91 11.05 1.70
CA ALA A 6 8.99 11.71 2.63
C ALA A 6 7.85 12.44 1.90
N LYS A 7 8.18 13.21 0.84
CA LYS A 7 7.17 13.90 0.02
C LYS A 7 6.22 12.94 -0.69
N GLU A 8 6.71 11.83 -1.21
CA GLU A 8 5.85 10.82 -1.84
C GLU A 8 4.98 10.08 -0.81
N ALA A 9 5.50 9.82 0.39
CA ALA A 9 4.71 9.29 1.51
C ALA A 9 3.57 10.24 1.90
N GLU A 10 3.81 11.56 1.91
CA GLU A 10 2.76 12.56 2.13
C GLU A 10 1.71 12.57 1.02
N LYS A 11 2.12 12.44 -0.25
CA LYS A 11 1.18 12.34 -1.37
C LYS A 11 0.34 11.07 -1.28
N ILE A 12 0.94 9.92 -0.96
CA ILE A 12 0.23 8.65 -0.78
C ILE A 12 -0.77 8.74 0.37
N ALA A 13 -0.37 9.35 1.49
CA ALA A 13 -1.27 9.56 2.62
C ALA A 13 -2.50 10.42 2.28
N ASN A 14 -2.36 11.34 1.33
CA ASN A 14 -3.45 12.16 0.81
C ASN A 14 -4.20 11.52 -0.38
N ASP A 15 -3.74 10.37 -0.86
CA ASP A 15 -4.37 9.63 -1.96
C ASP A 15 -5.49 8.75 -1.38
N VAL A 16 -6.71 9.30 -1.37
CA VAL A 16 -7.90 8.67 -0.79
C VAL A 16 -8.18 7.29 -1.41
N VAL A 17 -7.84 7.09 -2.69
CA VAL A 17 -8.06 5.81 -3.39
C VAL A 17 -7.13 4.74 -2.85
N ILE A 18 -5.84 5.05 -2.69
CA ILE A 18 -4.86 4.11 -2.09
C ILE A 18 -5.22 3.86 -0.62
N MET A 19 -5.47 4.91 0.18
CA MET A 19 -5.77 4.76 1.61
C MET A 19 -7.04 3.94 1.87
N ASN A 20 -8.10 4.15 1.07
CA ASN A 20 -9.30 3.32 1.15
C ASN A 20 -9.02 1.87 0.75
N SER A 21 -8.16 1.63 -0.25
CA SER A 21 -7.77 0.27 -0.62
C SER A 21 -6.98 -0.43 0.49
N TYR A 22 -6.18 0.31 1.28
CA TYR A 22 -5.46 -0.26 2.42
C TYR A 22 -6.40 -0.59 3.59
N LYS A 23 -7.47 0.18 3.77
CA LYS A 23 -8.55 -0.16 4.69
C LYS A 23 -9.26 -1.44 4.23
N ASP A 24 -9.64 -1.50 2.96
CA ASP A 24 -10.25 -2.68 2.35
C ASP A 24 -9.37 -3.93 2.49
N PHE A 25 -8.07 -3.77 2.31
CA PHE A 25 -7.08 -4.82 2.52
C PHE A 25 -7.08 -5.34 3.96
N TYR A 26 -7.03 -4.43 4.94
CA TYR A 26 -7.09 -4.76 6.37
C TYR A 26 -8.40 -5.48 6.73
N GLU A 27 -9.51 -5.11 6.07
CA GLU A 27 -10.84 -5.73 6.22
C GLU A 27 -10.99 -7.08 5.48
N ASN A 28 -9.88 -7.72 5.09
CA ASN A 28 -9.81 -9.03 4.43
C ASN A 28 -10.45 -9.09 3.04
N LYS A 29 -10.53 -7.96 2.32
CA LYS A 29 -10.94 -7.99 0.90
C LYS A 29 -9.83 -8.52 -0.01
N GLY A 30 -8.62 -8.72 0.52
CA GLY A 30 -7.51 -9.42 -0.15
C GLY A 30 -6.88 -8.68 -1.32
N TYR A 31 -7.25 -7.41 -1.54
CA TYR A 31 -6.73 -6.56 -2.61
C TYR A 31 -6.24 -5.21 -2.06
N PHE A 32 -5.35 -4.56 -2.82
CA PHE A 32 -5.06 -3.15 -2.67
C PHE A 32 -4.87 -2.49 -4.04
N LEU A 33 -4.91 -1.16 -4.05
CA LEU A 33 -4.64 -0.34 -5.22
C LEU A 33 -3.26 0.30 -5.11
N THR A 34 -2.60 0.44 -6.26
CA THR A 34 -1.20 0.87 -6.36
C THR A 34 -0.95 1.57 -7.70
N LYS A 35 0.02 2.46 -7.75
CA LYS A 35 0.56 3.05 -8.98
C LYS A 35 1.71 2.22 -9.55
N ASN A 36 2.21 1.23 -8.80
CA ASN A 36 3.28 0.34 -9.23
C ASN A 36 2.76 -0.81 -10.10
N GLY A 37 2.84 -0.61 -11.42
CA GLY A 37 2.54 -1.65 -12.41
C GLY A 37 3.55 -2.80 -12.49
N GLY A 38 4.69 -2.70 -11.80
CA GLY A 38 5.74 -3.73 -11.76
C GLY A 38 5.46 -4.87 -10.78
N LEU A 39 4.43 -4.75 -9.94
CA LEU A 39 4.04 -5.82 -9.01
C LEU A 39 3.47 -7.02 -9.76
N ALA A 40 3.76 -8.21 -9.25
CA ALA A 40 3.24 -9.46 -9.78
C ALA A 40 1.71 -9.43 -9.78
N ASN A 41 1.12 -9.77 -10.93
CA ASN A 41 -0.32 -9.77 -11.15
C ASN A 41 -1.03 -8.40 -11.03
N ALA A 42 -0.28 -7.29 -10.99
CA ALA A 42 -0.87 -5.95 -11.09
C ALA A 42 -1.63 -5.81 -12.40
N LYS A 43 -2.91 -5.43 -12.33
CA LYS A 43 -3.73 -5.17 -13.51
C LYS A 43 -4.42 -3.83 -13.42
N ARG A 44 -4.32 -3.06 -14.50
CA ARG A 44 -5.11 -1.85 -14.71
C ARG A 44 -6.55 -2.20 -15.08
N LYS A 45 -7.41 -1.18 -15.00
CA LYS A 45 -8.75 -1.19 -15.59
C LYS A 45 -8.70 -1.73 -17.04
N PRO A 46 -9.64 -2.60 -17.45
CA PRO A 46 -9.74 -3.02 -18.85
C PRO A 46 -9.82 -1.82 -19.80
N LEU A 47 -9.10 -1.87 -20.92
CA LEU A 47 -9.08 -0.76 -21.89
C LEU A 47 -10.46 -0.49 -22.49
N HIS A 48 -11.25 -1.55 -22.66
CA HIS A 48 -12.60 -1.48 -23.20
C HIS A 48 -13.54 -2.34 -22.36
N PHE A 49 -14.81 -1.94 -22.37
CA PHE A 49 -15.91 -2.73 -21.83
C PHE A 49 -16.91 -2.97 -22.98
N PRO A 50 -17.56 -4.15 -23.06
CA PRO A 50 -18.55 -4.41 -24.10
C PRO A 50 -19.60 -3.30 -24.17
N SER A 51 -19.97 -2.86 -25.37
CA SER A 51 -20.93 -1.76 -25.57
C SER A 51 -22.38 -2.18 -25.35
N THR A 52 -22.68 -3.48 -25.36
CA THR A 52 -24.03 -4.04 -25.26
C THR A 52 -24.08 -5.23 -24.32
N ALA A 53 -25.24 -5.46 -23.70
CA ALA A 53 -25.49 -6.61 -22.84
C ALA A 53 -25.54 -7.95 -23.59
N ASN A 54 -25.95 -7.94 -24.86
CA ASN A 54 -26.11 -9.16 -25.65
C ASN A 54 -24.77 -9.88 -25.84
N GLY A 55 -24.67 -11.13 -25.38
CA GLY A 55 -23.44 -11.94 -25.42
C GLY A 55 -22.37 -11.51 -24.41
N PHE A 56 -22.74 -10.71 -23.39
CA PHE A 56 -21.80 -10.22 -22.39
C PHE A 56 -21.15 -11.35 -21.60
N SER A 57 -21.90 -12.35 -21.17
CA SER A 57 -21.40 -13.54 -20.44
C SER A 57 -20.31 -14.30 -21.19
N LYS A 58 -20.40 -14.38 -22.52
CA LYS A 58 -19.35 -14.96 -23.37
C LYS A 58 -18.08 -14.09 -23.35
N LYS A 59 -18.22 -12.78 -23.55
CA LYS A 59 -17.08 -11.83 -23.48
C LYS A 59 -16.46 -11.78 -22.09
N TRP A 60 -17.26 -11.93 -21.04
CA TRP A 60 -16.78 -12.01 -19.66
C TRP A 60 -15.80 -13.17 -19.45
N MET A 61 -16.04 -14.31 -20.07
CA MET A 61 -15.16 -15.48 -19.95
C MET A 61 -13.90 -15.40 -20.82
N ASP A 62 -13.91 -14.55 -21.84
CA ASP A 62 -12.83 -14.35 -22.79
C ASP A 62 -11.69 -13.50 -22.21
N SER A 63 -10.48 -14.06 -22.19
CA SER A 63 -9.28 -13.41 -21.65
C SER A 63 -8.80 -12.22 -22.48
N SER A 64 -9.22 -12.11 -23.74
CA SER A 64 -8.96 -10.92 -24.58
C SER A 64 -9.75 -9.69 -24.10
N TRP A 65 -10.88 -9.90 -23.43
CA TRP A 65 -11.70 -8.84 -22.85
C TRP A 65 -11.36 -8.60 -21.37
N PHE A 66 -11.30 -9.67 -20.59
CA PHE A 66 -11.07 -9.58 -19.15
C PHE A 66 -10.17 -10.69 -18.64
N VAL A 67 -9.06 -10.33 -18.01
CA VAL A 67 -8.25 -11.30 -17.27
C VAL A 67 -8.84 -11.57 -15.89
N LEU A 68 -8.47 -12.69 -15.26
CA LEU A 68 -9.03 -13.14 -13.98
C LEU A 68 -9.04 -12.05 -12.90
N THR A 69 -7.92 -11.34 -12.72
CA THR A 69 -7.79 -10.25 -11.73
C THR A 69 -8.80 -9.12 -11.99
N GLN A 70 -9.00 -8.73 -13.24
CA GLN A 70 -9.97 -7.69 -13.60
C GLN A 70 -11.40 -8.14 -13.30
N ARG A 71 -11.73 -9.41 -13.60
CA ARG A 71 -13.04 -9.98 -13.29
C ARG A 71 -13.32 -9.99 -11.79
N LYS A 72 -12.37 -10.47 -11.00
CA LYS A 72 -12.47 -10.50 -9.54
C LYS A 72 -12.71 -9.09 -8.98
N TYR A 73 -11.95 -8.10 -9.44
CA TYR A 73 -12.11 -6.74 -8.94
C TYR A 73 -13.42 -6.08 -9.38
N LEU A 74 -13.87 -6.33 -10.62
CA LEU A 74 -15.18 -5.85 -11.09
C LEU A 74 -16.35 -6.47 -10.31
N LEU A 75 -16.29 -7.76 -9.97
CA LEU A 75 -17.28 -8.40 -9.10
C LEU A 75 -17.30 -7.75 -7.71
N LEU A 76 -16.12 -7.50 -7.14
CA LEU A 76 -15.98 -6.82 -5.85
C LEU A 76 -16.60 -5.42 -5.87
N LEU A 77 -16.28 -4.61 -6.88
CA LEU A 77 -16.85 -3.27 -7.06
C LEU A 77 -18.38 -3.30 -7.30
N ALA A 78 -18.89 -4.36 -7.92
CA ALA A 78 -20.32 -4.59 -8.11
C ALA A 78 -21.01 -5.14 -6.85
N LYS A 79 -20.27 -5.43 -5.77
CA LYS A 79 -20.76 -6.10 -4.55
C LYS A 79 -21.37 -7.48 -4.82
N PHE A 80 -20.76 -8.21 -5.75
CA PHE A 80 -21.12 -9.60 -6.03
C PHE A 80 -20.16 -10.56 -5.33
N ASP A 81 -20.64 -11.78 -5.08
CA ASP A 81 -19.81 -12.87 -4.60
C ASP A 81 -18.65 -13.14 -5.56
N LYS A 82 -17.47 -13.47 -5.00
CA LYS A 82 -16.25 -13.70 -5.78
C LYS A 82 -16.38 -14.83 -6.81
N ASP A 83 -17.29 -15.78 -6.55
CA ASP A 83 -17.53 -16.97 -7.37
C ASP A 83 -18.86 -16.87 -8.16
N LYS A 84 -19.48 -15.69 -8.22
CA LYS A 84 -20.73 -15.50 -8.98
C LYS A 84 -20.54 -15.86 -10.45
N LYS A 85 -21.43 -16.72 -10.95
CA LYS A 85 -21.58 -16.96 -12.39
C LYS A 85 -22.23 -15.74 -13.04
N VAL A 86 -21.47 -15.04 -13.88
CA VAL A 86 -21.93 -13.84 -14.59
C VAL A 86 -22.78 -14.21 -15.80
N THR A 87 -23.90 -13.49 -15.94
CA THR A 87 -24.87 -13.62 -17.03
C THR A 87 -25.07 -12.27 -17.73
N ASP A 88 -25.78 -12.25 -18.86
CA ASP A 88 -26.01 -11.02 -19.62
C ASP A 88 -26.83 -9.98 -18.84
N SER A 89 -27.67 -10.41 -17.88
CA SER A 89 -28.45 -9.50 -17.02
C SER A 89 -27.59 -8.73 -16.01
N ASP A 90 -26.39 -9.24 -15.69
CA ASP A 90 -25.45 -8.59 -14.77
C ASP A 90 -24.69 -7.41 -15.42
N TYR A 91 -24.82 -7.25 -16.75
CA TYR A 91 -24.12 -6.24 -17.56
C TYR A 91 -24.17 -4.85 -16.94
N SER A 92 -25.37 -4.36 -16.59
CA SER A 92 -25.55 -2.99 -16.10
C SER A 92 -24.85 -2.75 -14.76
N ALA A 93 -24.83 -3.74 -13.86
CA ALA A 93 -24.14 -3.64 -12.58
C ALA A 93 -22.61 -3.63 -12.79
N LEU A 94 -22.11 -4.51 -13.65
CA LEU A 94 -20.69 -4.62 -13.96
C LEU A 94 -20.17 -3.43 -14.78
N LYS A 95 -21.01 -2.82 -15.64
CA LYS A 95 -20.67 -1.57 -16.33
C LYS A 95 -20.51 -0.42 -15.33
N LYS A 96 -21.43 -0.29 -14.37
CA LYS A 96 -21.31 0.71 -13.28
C LYS A 96 -20.05 0.47 -12.44
N ALA A 97 -19.71 -0.78 -12.13
CA ALA A 97 -18.48 -1.13 -11.44
C ALA A 97 -17.23 -0.76 -12.24
N TYR A 98 -17.23 -1.05 -13.55
CA TYR A 98 -16.18 -0.64 -14.47
C TYR A 98 -16.02 0.88 -14.51
N ASP A 99 -17.11 1.64 -14.57
CA ASP A 99 -17.05 3.10 -14.61
C ASP A 99 -16.49 3.71 -13.32
N LYS A 100 -16.73 3.07 -12.17
CA LYS A 100 -16.15 3.47 -10.88
C LYS A 100 -14.67 3.12 -10.73
N TRP A 101 -14.14 2.17 -11.49
CA TRP A 101 -12.72 1.83 -11.43
C TRP A 101 -11.91 2.99 -12.01
N GLU A 102 -11.13 3.68 -11.18
CA GLU A 102 -10.21 4.73 -11.60
C GLU A 102 -9.03 4.17 -12.42
N SER A 103 -8.78 4.77 -13.60
CA SER A 103 -7.78 4.28 -14.56
C SER A 103 -6.32 4.49 -14.12
N GLY A 104 -6.08 5.36 -13.13
CA GLY A 104 -4.73 5.68 -12.63
C GLY A 104 -4.12 4.62 -11.72
N TYR A 105 -4.86 3.55 -11.40
CA TYR A 105 -4.46 2.55 -10.42
C TYR A 105 -4.49 1.13 -10.99
N TYR A 106 -3.52 0.34 -10.53
CA TYR A 106 -3.49 -1.10 -10.69
C TYR A 106 -4.13 -1.74 -9.45
N VAL A 107 -4.85 -2.83 -9.66
CA VAL A 107 -5.30 -3.72 -8.59
C VAL A 107 -4.34 -4.90 -8.46
N VAL A 108 -4.00 -5.24 -7.22
CA VAL A 108 -3.21 -6.42 -6.86
C VAL A 108 -3.98 -7.20 -5.81
N PHE A 109 -4.19 -8.50 -6.04
CA PHE A 109 -4.66 -9.42 -5.01
C PHE A 109 -3.46 -10.06 -4.32
N TYR A 110 -3.33 -9.87 -3.01
CA TYR A 110 -2.09 -10.14 -2.26
C TYR A 110 -2.18 -11.36 -1.33
N GLY A 111 -3.34 -12.04 -1.29
CA GLY A 111 -3.63 -13.19 -0.43
C GLY A 111 -4.81 -12.89 0.51
N GLU A 112 -5.63 -13.90 0.83
CA GLU A 112 -6.87 -13.72 1.62
C GLU A 112 -6.58 -13.44 3.13
N ASP A 113 -5.41 -13.85 3.64
CA ASP A 113 -5.03 -13.69 5.07
C ASP A 113 -4.10 -12.49 5.36
N ALA A 114 -3.76 -11.70 4.34
CA ALA A 114 -2.82 -10.60 4.51
C ALA A 114 -3.54 -9.35 5.05
N LYS A 115 -3.24 -8.98 6.30
CA LYS A 115 -3.92 -7.87 7.02
C LYS A 115 -3.08 -6.61 7.17
N TRP A 116 -1.76 -6.71 7.05
CA TRP A 116 -0.84 -5.62 7.39
C TRP A 116 -0.43 -4.86 6.13
N SER A 117 -0.82 -3.59 6.02
CA SER A 117 -0.52 -2.71 4.87
C SER A 117 0.72 -1.81 5.08
N CYS A 118 1.43 -1.95 6.19
CA CYS A 118 2.60 -1.12 6.52
C CYS A 118 3.69 -1.22 5.43
N ASN A 119 3.95 -2.44 4.97
CA ASN A 119 4.90 -2.69 3.89
C ASN A 119 4.41 -2.19 2.52
N LEU A 120 3.09 -2.20 2.28
CA LEU A 120 2.50 -1.67 1.06
C LEU A 120 2.72 -0.16 0.97
N PHE A 121 2.50 0.56 2.08
CA PHE A 121 2.72 2.01 2.17
C PHE A 121 4.19 2.38 1.92
N VAL A 122 5.12 1.70 2.61
CA VAL A 122 6.56 1.96 2.43
C VAL A 122 6.99 1.63 1.00
N GLY A 123 6.59 0.46 0.48
CA GLY A 123 6.92 0.04 -0.88
C GLY A 123 6.40 1.00 -1.96
N GLU A 124 5.16 1.47 -1.82
CA GLU A 124 4.58 2.47 -2.72
C GLU A 124 5.33 3.80 -2.64
N SER A 125 5.70 4.25 -1.43
CA SER A 125 6.46 5.49 -1.21
C SER A 125 7.82 5.44 -1.89
N LEU A 126 8.50 4.30 -1.79
CA LEU A 126 9.77 4.06 -2.47
C LEU A 126 9.60 4.04 -3.99
N PHE A 127 8.59 3.35 -4.50
CA PHE A 127 8.29 3.30 -5.93
C PHE A 127 8.02 4.70 -6.50
N MET A 128 7.15 5.48 -5.86
CA MET A 128 6.85 6.85 -6.28
C MET A 128 8.08 7.77 -6.18
N ALA A 129 9.00 7.49 -5.24
CA ALA A 129 10.28 8.18 -5.16
C ALA A 129 11.28 7.74 -6.25
N GLY A 130 10.96 6.72 -7.06
CA GLY A 130 11.77 6.24 -8.18
C GLY A 130 12.63 5.03 -7.87
N TYR A 131 12.37 4.32 -6.76
CA TYR A 131 13.08 3.10 -6.39
C TYR A 131 12.28 1.86 -6.75
N ASP A 132 12.89 0.94 -7.51
CA ASP A 132 12.28 -0.34 -7.86
C ASP A 132 12.81 -1.47 -6.95
N ILE A 133 12.26 -1.55 -5.73
CA ILE A 133 12.70 -2.50 -4.70
C ILE A 133 11.59 -3.52 -4.45
N LEU A 134 11.66 -4.64 -5.17
CA LEU A 134 10.72 -5.75 -5.07
C LEU A 134 11.42 -7.06 -4.68
N SER A 135 10.71 -7.96 -4.01
CA SER A 135 11.12 -9.36 -3.78
C SER A 135 10.07 -10.28 -4.37
N ASN A 136 10.45 -11.07 -5.38
CA ASN A 136 9.55 -11.97 -6.11
C ASN A 136 8.28 -11.27 -6.62
N GLY A 137 8.42 -10.05 -7.14
CA GLY A 137 7.32 -9.23 -7.66
C GLY A 137 6.38 -8.67 -6.59
N LYS A 138 6.77 -8.71 -5.30
CA LYS A 138 6.04 -8.10 -4.19
C LYS A 138 6.88 -7.02 -3.52
N TYR A 139 6.26 -6.11 -2.79
CA TYR A 139 6.99 -5.24 -1.87
C TYR A 139 7.66 -6.07 -0.77
N LEU A 140 8.82 -5.61 -0.29
CA LEU A 140 9.51 -6.21 0.85
C LEU A 140 8.56 -6.26 2.06
N SER A 141 8.48 -7.39 2.76
CA SER A 141 7.76 -7.45 4.03
C SER A 141 8.46 -6.64 5.12
N ALA A 142 7.74 -6.31 6.21
CA ALA A 142 8.33 -5.63 7.36
C ALA A 142 9.55 -6.40 7.94
N ARG A 143 9.50 -7.73 7.91
CA ARG A 143 10.61 -8.59 8.36
C ARG A 143 11.83 -8.48 7.46
N GLN A 144 11.63 -8.45 6.14
CA GLN A 144 12.73 -8.29 5.17
C GLN A 144 13.37 -6.90 5.29
N ILE A 145 12.56 -5.86 5.49
CA ILE A 145 13.05 -4.49 5.74
C ILE A 145 13.87 -4.45 7.03
N TRP A 146 13.39 -5.06 8.12
CA TRP A 146 14.12 -5.16 9.38
C TRP A 146 15.47 -5.87 9.27
N ASN A 147 15.58 -6.82 8.35
CA ASN A 147 16.83 -7.52 8.04
C ASN A 147 17.72 -6.74 7.06
N GLY A 148 17.29 -5.58 6.57
CA GLY A 148 18.05 -4.74 5.63
C GLY A 148 18.12 -5.31 4.21
N GLU A 149 17.19 -6.18 3.81
CA GLU A 149 17.20 -6.74 2.45
C GLU A 149 17.09 -5.62 1.41
N LYS A 150 18.12 -5.49 0.56
CA LYS A 150 18.22 -4.46 -0.49
C LYS A 150 18.21 -3.01 0.03
N LEU A 151 18.46 -2.79 1.33
CA LEU A 151 18.48 -1.47 1.96
C LEU A 151 19.77 -1.28 2.77
N LYS A 152 20.20 -0.05 2.91
CA LYS A 152 21.36 0.32 3.75
C LYS A 152 20.88 0.71 5.14
N SER A 153 21.48 0.10 6.16
CA SER A 153 21.27 0.50 7.55
C SER A 153 21.74 1.94 7.78
N VAL A 154 20.95 2.70 8.54
CA VAL A 154 21.24 4.07 8.94
C VAL A 154 21.56 4.06 10.43
N LYS A 155 22.72 4.61 10.79
CA LYS A 155 23.06 4.80 12.21
C LYS A 155 22.13 5.83 12.84
N LYS A 156 21.78 5.64 14.11
CA LYS A 156 20.80 6.44 14.87
C LYS A 156 21.11 7.95 14.84
N GLU A 157 22.38 8.33 14.92
CA GLU A 157 22.86 9.71 14.82
C GLU A 157 22.70 10.35 13.43
N ASN A 158 22.47 9.54 12.39
CA ASN A 158 22.34 9.98 10.99
C ASN A 158 20.92 9.82 10.43
N VAL A 159 19.96 9.49 11.29
CA VAL A 159 18.54 9.40 10.92
C VAL A 159 18.05 10.76 10.48
N GLN A 160 17.31 10.76 9.37
CA GLN A 160 16.72 11.95 8.77
C GLN A 160 15.33 11.66 8.21
N ARG A 161 14.58 12.74 7.93
CA ARG A 161 13.31 12.69 7.20
C ARG A 161 13.44 11.90 5.90
N GLY A 162 12.51 10.96 5.71
CA GLY A 162 12.40 10.07 4.56
C GLY A 162 13.18 8.76 4.68
N ASP A 163 13.92 8.55 5.77
CA ASP A 163 14.41 7.22 6.09
C ASP A 163 13.23 6.30 6.45
N ILE A 164 13.42 5.00 6.27
CA ILE A 164 12.46 3.97 6.64
C ILE A 164 12.75 3.59 8.09
N VAL A 165 11.74 3.58 8.93
CA VAL A 165 11.83 3.07 10.30
C VAL A 165 11.15 1.71 10.38
N ALA A 166 11.81 0.74 11.02
CA ALA A 166 11.30 -0.61 11.23
C ALA A 166 11.22 -0.91 12.73
N PHE A 167 10.09 -1.45 13.19
CA PHE A 167 9.80 -1.76 14.59
C PHE A 167 9.72 -3.28 14.78
N GLY A 168 10.70 -3.88 15.47
CA GLY A 168 10.74 -5.30 15.83
C GLY A 168 10.55 -6.31 14.69
N GLY A 169 10.70 -5.89 13.43
CA GLY A 169 10.44 -6.70 12.24
C GLY A 169 8.97 -6.99 11.94
N THR A 170 8.02 -6.34 12.63
CA THR A 170 6.59 -6.54 12.43
C THR A 170 5.92 -5.33 11.77
N HIS A 171 6.51 -4.15 11.90
CA HIS A 171 5.92 -2.91 11.40
C HIS A 171 6.97 -1.98 10.79
N VAL A 172 6.57 -1.19 9.80
CA VAL A 172 7.45 -0.24 9.10
C VAL A 172 6.70 1.04 8.75
N GLU A 173 7.41 2.17 8.80
CA GLU A 173 6.89 3.50 8.48
C GLU A 173 7.99 4.34 7.78
N ILE A 174 7.61 5.50 7.23
CA ILE A 174 8.54 6.51 6.72
C ILE A 174 8.70 7.60 7.79
N VAL A 175 9.94 7.94 8.14
CA VAL A 175 10.25 9.06 9.04
C VAL A 175 9.85 10.37 8.37
N THR A 176 9.04 11.18 9.05
CA THR A 176 8.54 12.47 8.53
C THR A 176 9.19 13.66 9.21
N GLN A 177 9.67 13.49 10.45
CA GLN A 177 10.42 14.52 11.19
C GLN A 177 11.44 13.85 12.11
N VAL A 178 12.55 14.54 12.36
CA VAL A 178 13.56 14.17 13.36
C VAL A 178 13.79 15.39 14.24
N ARG A 179 13.79 15.21 15.56
CA ARG A 179 14.03 16.27 16.54
C ARG A 179 15.17 15.83 17.44
N ARG A 180 16.21 16.66 17.54
CA ARG A 180 17.43 16.33 18.29
C ARG A 180 17.77 17.42 19.29
N GLY A 181 18.37 17.03 20.41
CA GLY A 181 18.96 17.96 21.37
C GLY A 181 17.94 18.85 22.08
N GLN A 182 16.71 18.36 22.28
CA GLN A 182 15.74 19.00 23.16
C GLN A 182 16.26 18.90 24.61
N LEU A 183 16.34 20.02 25.33
CA LEU A 183 17.01 20.12 26.65
C LEU A 183 16.51 19.14 27.73
N PHE A 184 15.30 18.60 27.56
CA PHE A 184 14.61 17.75 28.54
C PHE A 184 13.89 16.55 27.90
N GLU A 185 14.11 16.28 26.61
CA GLU A 185 13.46 15.19 25.87
C GLU A 185 14.53 14.41 25.10
N ASP A 186 14.40 13.08 25.06
CA ASP A 186 15.28 12.23 24.27
C ASP A 186 15.13 12.54 22.77
N ASP A 187 16.16 12.21 21.98
CA ASP A 187 16.14 12.39 20.52
C ASP A 187 14.95 11.61 19.91
N GLU A 188 13.93 12.30 19.40
CA GLU A 188 12.67 11.72 18.93
C GLU A 188 12.47 11.86 17.42
N PHE A 189 11.51 11.10 16.88
CA PHE A 189 11.08 11.24 15.50
C PHE A 189 9.57 11.14 15.33
N CYS A 190 9.07 11.71 14.23
CA CYS A 190 7.72 11.46 13.74
C CYS A 190 7.79 10.54 12.52
N SER A 191 6.77 9.71 12.34
CA SER A 191 6.69 8.80 11.20
C SER A 191 5.26 8.56 10.74
N ARG A 192 5.15 8.07 9.51
CA ARG A 192 3.87 7.83 8.83
C ARG A 192 3.88 6.51 8.09
N GLY A 193 2.78 5.78 8.17
CA GLY A 193 2.61 4.52 7.48
C GLY A 193 1.15 4.09 7.42
N ALA A 194 0.93 2.80 7.13
CA ALA A 194 -0.38 2.16 7.15
C ALA A 194 -0.32 0.89 8.01
N GLY A 195 -1.46 0.23 8.23
CA GLY A 195 -1.47 -1.10 8.83
C GLY A 195 -1.50 -1.11 10.37
N ARG A 196 -1.94 -0.02 11.01
CA ARG A 196 -2.27 -0.03 12.45
C ARG A 196 -3.78 -0.09 12.69
N GLY A 197 -4.50 -0.89 11.90
CA GLY A 197 -5.96 -0.99 11.93
C GLY A 197 -6.64 -0.47 10.66
N ALA A 198 -7.98 -0.43 10.69
CA ALA A 198 -8.81 0.14 9.63
C ALA A 198 -8.82 1.69 9.64
N THR A 199 -8.27 2.31 10.69
CA THR A 199 -8.23 3.75 10.92
C THR A 199 -6.80 4.24 11.07
N GLY A 200 -6.52 5.48 10.66
CA GLY A 200 -5.20 6.11 10.84
C GLY A 200 -4.14 5.72 9.81
N ASN A 201 -4.55 5.13 8.67
CA ASN A 201 -3.64 4.93 7.54
C ASN A 201 -3.22 6.30 6.98
N GLY A 202 -1.92 6.51 6.80
CA GLY A 202 -1.37 7.78 6.36
C GLY A 202 -1.35 8.87 7.43
N THR A 203 -1.79 8.59 8.66
CA THR A 203 -1.68 9.56 9.76
C THR A 203 -0.26 9.55 10.32
N GLU A 204 0.31 10.74 10.47
CA GLU A 204 1.58 10.93 11.15
C GLU A 204 1.44 10.68 12.65
N LYS A 205 2.48 10.12 13.25
CA LYS A 205 2.58 9.91 14.68
C LYS A 205 3.95 10.36 15.16
N CYS A 206 3.97 11.12 16.24
CA CYS A 206 5.19 11.55 16.93
C CYS A 206 5.32 10.85 18.29
N ASP A 207 6.48 10.95 18.93
CA ASP A 207 6.66 10.38 20.27
C ASP A 207 5.84 11.13 21.33
N ALA A 208 5.81 12.47 21.23
CA ALA A 208 4.97 13.37 22.03
C ALA A 208 3.46 13.01 22.07
N ASP A 209 2.96 12.18 21.15
CA ASP A 209 1.56 11.76 21.09
C ASP A 209 1.24 10.56 22.00
N THR A 210 2.25 9.92 22.62
CA THR A 210 2.07 8.73 23.48
C THR A 210 2.99 8.75 24.69
N TRP A 211 2.45 8.52 25.89
CA TRP A 211 3.19 8.49 27.17
C TRP A 211 4.27 7.37 27.28
N TRP A 212 4.58 6.63 26.21
CA TRP A 212 5.38 5.39 26.25
C TRP A 212 6.46 5.32 25.14
N GLY A 213 7.05 6.44 24.72
CA GLY A 213 8.39 6.47 24.09
C GLY A 213 8.58 5.61 22.83
N SER A 214 7.52 5.32 22.06
CA SER A 214 7.59 4.36 20.96
C SER A 214 8.37 4.88 19.75
N ARG A 215 8.74 6.16 19.73
CA ARG A 215 9.47 6.84 18.65
C ARG A 215 10.67 7.64 19.16
N GLU A 216 11.31 7.11 20.19
CA GLU A 216 12.67 7.49 20.59
C GLU A 216 13.68 6.87 19.60
N ILE A 217 14.65 7.66 19.13
CA ILE A 217 15.65 7.24 18.15
C ILE A 217 16.57 6.16 18.71
N ASP A 218 16.82 6.19 20.02
CA ASP A 218 17.70 5.26 20.73
C ASP A 218 17.00 3.97 21.17
N ASN A 219 15.70 3.81 20.92
CA ASN A 219 15.00 2.55 21.17
C ASN A 219 15.65 1.36 20.43
N ASP A 220 16.02 0.31 21.16
CA ASP A 220 16.71 -0.86 20.60
C ASP A 220 15.82 -1.75 19.74
N ASN A 221 14.51 -1.62 19.85
CA ASN A 221 13.54 -2.31 19.00
C ASN A 221 13.28 -1.57 17.68
N ILE A 222 14.06 -0.52 17.38
CA ILE A 222 13.94 0.29 16.17
C ILE A 222 15.22 0.23 15.34
N LYS A 223 15.04 0.08 14.04
CA LYS A 223 16.12 0.19 13.04
C LYS A 223 15.72 1.16 11.94
N PHE A 224 16.72 1.85 11.39
CA PHE A 224 16.51 2.80 10.31
C PHE A 224 17.23 2.34 9.05
N PHE A 225 16.60 2.60 7.91
CA PHE A 225 17.08 2.17 6.61
C PHE A 225 16.89 3.24 5.54
N ARG A 226 17.67 3.15 4.48
CA ARG A 226 17.48 3.91 3.25
C ARG A 226 17.85 3.08 2.02
N PRO A 227 17.25 3.34 0.84
CA PRO A 227 17.65 2.73 -0.43
C PRO A 227 19.13 2.97 -0.79
#